data_AF-A0A5B1LHT1-F1
#
_entry.id   AF-A0A5B1LHT1-F1
#
_cell.length_a   1.000
_cell.length_b   1.000
_cell.length_c   1.000
_cell.angle_alpha   90.00
_cell.angle_beta   90.00
_cell.angle_gamma   90.00
#
_symmetry.space_group_name_H-M   'P 1'
#
loop_
_entity.id
_entity.type
_entity.pdbx_description
1 polymer ?
#
loop_
_entity_poly.entity_id
_entity_poly.type
_entity_poly.pdbx_seq_one_letter_code
_entity_poly.pdbx_strand_id
1 'polypeptide(L)'
;MDSVRDEAAGGALDEAWVELEAGLAAYLRKMKDPSEGDHLILELADHDRPGHGCPPYAQFAAFDDGTMVRAEISGNAFVLPQYALDETGCAFLWGSGWQGNDDDEPNWYAEVALADVGDVACQVVRVLRSHFGIAHPQLLTYNVWGPAATEASVLGICATRDVPIDEPQAPKRRKVGPRPKKKGPRFVEPTDRDELFEAVSEALSAICDEAPDVDDDGDFVLEHMDQFVWVRVRHDSPTVEILARVAHDVRSQRNTAVEIGILNRDHPWVRWTMRDRAIWQQIAVPGLPFVPQHLGELLDVFRRAMANTRDDLVLRTRAKVG
;
A
#
# COMPACT_ATOMS: atom_id res chain seq x y z
N MET A 1 -26.90 37.54 4.44
CA MET A 1 -25.43 37.60 4.51
C MET A 1 -24.82 36.20 4.41
N ASP A 2 -25.52 35.15 4.86
CA ASP A 2 -25.10 33.75 4.68
C ASP A 2 -25.24 33.22 3.23
N SER A 3 -26.31 33.58 2.51
CA SER A 3 -26.51 33.14 1.11
C SER A 3 -25.44 33.62 0.12
N VAL A 4 -24.83 34.79 0.35
CA VAL A 4 -23.75 35.31 -0.52
C VAL A 4 -22.41 34.62 -0.21
N ARG A 5 -22.22 34.12 1.02
CA ARG A 5 -21.02 33.36 1.40
C ARG A 5 -21.07 31.92 0.87
N ASP A 6 -22.25 31.30 0.86
CA ASP A 6 -22.44 29.96 0.29
C ASP A 6 -22.28 29.95 -1.25
N GLU A 7 -22.78 30.97 -1.96
CA GLU A 7 -22.57 31.09 -3.41
C GLU A 7 -21.09 31.32 -3.77
N ALA A 8 -20.38 32.16 -3.00
CA ALA A 8 -18.95 32.39 -3.22
C ALA A 8 -18.10 31.15 -2.89
N ALA A 9 -18.47 30.38 -1.85
CA ALA A 9 -17.80 29.13 -1.50
C ALA A 9 -18.06 28.03 -2.54
N GLY A 10 -19.27 27.94 -3.07
CA GLY A 10 -19.62 27.01 -4.17
C GLY A 10 -18.84 27.33 -5.45
N GLY A 11 -18.76 28.62 -5.83
CA GLY A 11 -18.00 29.05 -7.00
C GLY A 11 -16.50 28.77 -6.90
N ALA A 12 -15.90 28.98 -5.73
CA ALA A 12 -14.48 28.67 -5.49
C ALA A 12 -14.19 27.15 -5.51
N LEU A 13 -15.13 26.33 -5.02
CA LEU A 13 -15.01 24.87 -5.09
C LEU A 13 -15.09 24.37 -6.54
N ASP A 14 -15.99 24.92 -7.34
CA ASP A 14 -16.10 24.60 -8.76
C ASP A 14 -14.82 24.98 -9.52
N GLU A 15 -14.26 26.15 -9.24
CA GLU A 15 -13.01 26.62 -9.83
C GLU A 15 -11.85 25.66 -9.51
N ALA A 16 -11.71 25.21 -8.27
CA ALA A 16 -10.66 24.26 -7.88
C ALA A 16 -10.74 22.91 -8.62
N TRP A 17 -11.95 22.40 -8.89
CA TRP A 17 -12.12 21.17 -9.67
C TRP A 17 -11.77 21.38 -11.16
N VAL A 18 -12.12 22.53 -11.72
CA VAL A 18 -11.76 22.91 -13.09
C VAL A 18 -10.24 23.06 -13.24
N GLU A 19 -9.57 23.63 -12.23
CA GLU A 19 -8.11 23.72 -12.19
C GLU A 19 -7.45 22.33 -12.16
N LEU A 20 -7.95 21.41 -11.35
CA LEU A 20 -7.44 20.03 -11.32
C LEU A 20 -7.66 19.32 -12.66
N GLU A 21 -8.82 19.49 -13.29
CA GLU A 21 -9.10 18.91 -14.61
C GLU A 21 -8.12 19.42 -15.67
N ALA A 22 -7.93 20.74 -15.74
CA ALA A 22 -6.99 21.36 -16.65
C ALA A 22 -5.55 20.93 -16.38
N GLY A 23 -5.16 20.85 -15.10
CA GLY A 23 -3.85 20.39 -14.65
C GLY A 23 -3.59 18.94 -15.02
N LEU A 24 -4.56 18.04 -14.78
CA LEU A 24 -4.50 16.64 -15.16
C LEU A 24 -4.34 16.48 -16.67
N ALA A 25 -5.20 17.12 -17.47
CA ALA A 25 -5.08 17.07 -18.94
C ALA A 25 -3.73 17.62 -19.43
N ALA A 26 -3.21 18.68 -18.81
CA ALA A 26 -1.90 19.23 -19.14
C ALA A 26 -0.76 18.26 -18.79
N TYR A 27 -0.83 17.60 -17.64
CA TYR A 27 0.15 16.61 -17.20
C TYR A 27 0.15 15.37 -18.10
N LEU A 28 -1.03 14.79 -18.37
CA LEU A 28 -1.14 13.57 -19.21
C LEU A 28 -0.51 13.78 -20.59
N ARG A 29 -0.65 14.97 -21.19
CA ARG A 29 0.01 15.31 -22.48
C ARG A 29 1.54 15.33 -22.42
N LYS A 30 2.15 15.30 -21.24
CA LYS A 30 3.60 15.19 -21.02
C LYS A 30 4.08 13.76 -20.89
N MET A 31 3.17 12.81 -20.63
CA MET A 31 3.48 11.39 -20.51
C MET A 31 3.77 10.82 -21.91
N LYS A 32 5.03 10.94 -22.33
CA LYS A 32 5.51 10.69 -23.70
C LYS A 32 6.77 9.83 -23.71
N ASP A 33 7.14 9.24 -22.57
CA ASP A 33 8.33 8.41 -22.50
C ASP A 33 8.18 7.18 -23.42
N PRO A 34 9.04 7.06 -24.46
CA PRO A 34 9.05 5.89 -25.33
C PRO A 34 9.39 4.59 -24.59
N SER A 35 10.00 4.70 -23.40
CA SER A 35 10.32 3.57 -22.54
C SER A 35 9.16 3.16 -21.61
N GLU A 36 7.99 3.79 -21.76
CA GLU A 36 6.78 3.53 -20.95
C GLU A 36 7.01 3.73 -19.45
N GLY A 37 7.95 4.62 -19.07
CA GLY A 37 8.28 4.91 -17.68
C GLY A 37 7.34 5.91 -17.00
N ASP A 38 6.58 6.69 -17.78
CA ASP A 38 5.69 7.73 -17.25
C ASP A 38 4.44 7.12 -16.60
N HIS A 39 4.31 7.34 -15.30
CA HIS A 39 3.16 6.89 -14.50
C HIS A 39 2.68 7.99 -13.56
N LEU A 40 1.36 8.06 -13.36
CA LEU A 40 0.71 8.95 -12.40
C LEU A 40 -0.37 8.18 -11.64
N ILE A 41 -0.44 8.38 -10.34
CA ILE A 41 -1.57 7.96 -9.50
C ILE A 41 -2.12 9.19 -8.81
N LEU A 42 -3.43 9.40 -8.91
CA LEU A 42 -4.21 10.31 -8.07
C LEU A 42 -4.94 9.46 -7.04
N GLU A 43 -4.81 9.79 -5.76
CA GLU A 43 -5.43 9.01 -4.68
C GLU A 43 -5.95 9.92 -3.57
N LEU A 44 -7.06 9.53 -2.96
CA LEU A 44 -7.54 10.19 -1.76
C LEU A 44 -6.66 9.78 -0.58
N ALA A 45 -6.04 10.75 0.09
CA ALA A 45 -5.17 10.49 1.23
C ALA A 45 -5.97 9.91 2.41
N ASP A 46 -5.70 8.66 2.79
CA ASP A 46 -6.22 8.06 4.02
C ASP A 46 -5.12 7.22 4.68
N HIS A 47 -4.31 7.88 5.51
CA HIS A 47 -3.12 7.29 6.14
C HIS A 47 -3.43 6.40 7.35
N ASP A 48 -4.67 6.38 7.87
CA ASP A 48 -4.93 5.95 9.26
C ASP A 48 -6.10 4.98 9.47
N ARG A 49 -6.68 4.36 8.42
CA ARG A 49 -7.88 3.53 8.63
C ARG A 49 -7.67 2.01 8.59
N PRO A 50 -8.07 1.28 9.65
CA PRO A 50 -8.11 -0.18 9.62
C PRO A 50 -9.29 -0.69 8.76
N GLY A 51 -9.01 -1.53 7.77
CA GLY A 51 -10.01 -2.17 6.91
C GLY A 51 -9.38 -2.97 5.76
N HIS A 52 -10.20 -3.79 5.08
CA HIS A 52 -9.84 -4.41 3.79
C HIS A 52 -10.36 -3.51 2.67
N GLY A 53 -9.47 -3.00 1.82
CA GLY A 53 -9.79 -2.10 0.70
C GLY A 53 -8.94 -0.82 0.72
N CYS A 54 -9.03 -0.04 -0.34
CA CYS A 54 -8.30 1.21 -0.53
C CYS A 54 -9.27 2.40 -0.70
N PRO A 55 -8.81 3.63 -0.42
CA PRO A 55 -9.55 4.82 -0.83
C PRO A 55 -9.61 4.91 -2.38
N PRO A 56 -10.53 5.70 -2.95
CA PRO A 56 -10.62 5.89 -4.39
C PRO A 56 -9.31 6.38 -4.99
N TYR A 57 -8.98 5.85 -6.17
CA TYR A 57 -7.83 6.28 -6.95
C TYR A 57 -8.12 6.27 -8.44
N ALA A 58 -7.31 7.04 -9.17
CA ALA A 58 -7.19 6.96 -10.62
C ALA A 58 -5.71 6.86 -10.99
N GLN A 59 -5.35 5.96 -11.90
CA GLN A 59 -3.98 5.76 -12.34
C GLN A 59 -3.83 5.87 -13.84
N PHE A 60 -2.65 6.29 -14.28
CA PHE A 60 -2.33 6.56 -15.67
C PHE A 60 -0.96 6.02 -15.99
N ALA A 61 -0.83 5.33 -17.12
CA ALA A 61 0.44 4.85 -17.65
C ALA A 61 0.54 5.21 -19.14
N ALA A 62 1.68 5.76 -19.55
CA ALA A 62 1.99 5.90 -20.97
C ALA A 62 2.39 4.54 -21.54
N PHE A 63 1.92 4.23 -22.74
CA PHE A 63 2.29 3.01 -23.46
C PHE A 63 2.32 3.26 -24.97
N ASP A 64 2.72 2.26 -25.73
CA ASP A 64 2.82 2.32 -27.19
C ASP A 64 3.73 3.47 -27.63
N ASP A 65 4.99 3.42 -27.17
CA ASP A 65 6.04 4.41 -27.46
C ASP A 65 5.67 5.84 -27.04
N GLY A 66 4.88 5.97 -25.97
CA GLY A 66 4.44 7.26 -25.42
C GLY A 66 3.36 7.96 -26.25
N THR A 67 2.65 7.23 -27.11
CA THR A 67 1.57 7.77 -27.96
C THR A 67 0.18 7.50 -27.41
N MET A 68 0.06 6.56 -26.48
CA MET A 68 -1.19 6.17 -25.82
C MET A 68 -1.07 6.34 -24.30
N VAL A 69 -2.21 6.57 -23.64
CA VAL A 69 -2.34 6.57 -22.19
C VAL A 69 -3.42 5.59 -21.80
N ARG A 70 -3.08 4.65 -20.91
CA ARG A 70 -4.07 3.82 -20.22
C ARG A 70 -4.44 4.55 -18.94
N ALA A 71 -5.70 4.88 -18.79
CA ALA A 71 -6.28 5.43 -17.58
C ALA A 71 -7.10 4.35 -16.89
N GLU A 72 -6.97 4.24 -15.57
CA GLU A 72 -7.78 3.35 -14.76
C GLU A 72 -8.40 4.08 -13.58
N ILE A 73 -9.59 3.64 -13.18
CA ILE A 73 -10.30 4.11 -12.00
C ILE A 73 -10.59 2.90 -11.12
N SER A 74 -10.37 3.06 -9.81
CA SER A 74 -10.59 2.02 -8.82
C SER A 74 -11.98 1.38 -8.94
N GLY A 75 -12.05 0.07 -9.15
CA GLY A 75 -13.31 -0.66 -9.18
C GLY A 75 -13.80 -1.12 -7.82
N ASN A 76 -15.06 -1.57 -7.77
CA ASN A 76 -15.76 -1.89 -6.52
C ASN A 76 -15.17 -3.11 -5.77
N ALA A 77 -14.33 -3.90 -6.43
CA ALA A 77 -13.60 -5.00 -5.81
C ALA A 77 -12.53 -4.54 -4.81
N PHE A 78 -11.98 -3.32 -4.97
CA PHE A 78 -10.86 -2.84 -4.17
C PHE A 78 -11.18 -1.65 -3.27
N VAL A 79 -12.17 -0.83 -3.62
CA VAL A 79 -12.50 0.34 -2.79
C VAL A 79 -13.26 -0.06 -1.53
N LEU A 80 -13.06 0.72 -0.46
CA LEU A 80 -13.86 0.52 0.75
C LEU A 80 -15.36 0.68 0.43
N PRO A 81 -16.27 -0.09 1.07
CA PRO A 81 -17.69 -0.11 0.71
C PRO A 81 -18.38 1.26 0.69
N GLN A 82 -17.96 2.21 1.54
CA GLN A 82 -18.52 3.57 1.57
C GLN A 82 -18.17 4.41 0.32
N TYR A 83 -17.17 3.98 -0.45
CA TYR A 83 -16.73 4.62 -1.69
C TYR A 83 -17.09 3.79 -2.92
N ALA A 84 -17.81 2.68 -2.78
CA ALA A 84 -18.23 1.89 -3.93
C ALA A 84 -19.04 2.77 -4.90
N LEU A 85 -18.69 2.72 -6.18
CA LEU A 85 -19.43 3.37 -7.24
C LEU A 85 -20.85 2.83 -7.27
N ASP A 86 -21.81 3.74 -7.25
CA ASP A 86 -23.23 3.41 -7.40
C ASP A 86 -23.56 3.01 -8.85
N GLU A 87 -24.79 2.55 -9.07
CA GLU A 87 -25.25 2.19 -10.42
C GLU A 87 -25.12 3.34 -11.41
N THR A 88 -25.32 4.59 -10.95
CA THR A 88 -25.17 5.80 -11.77
C THR A 88 -23.74 6.01 -12.23
N GLY A 89 -22.76 5.85 -11.34
CA GLY A 89 -21.33 5.98 -11.65
C GLY A 89 -20.84 4.89 -12.58
N CYS A 90 -21.26 3.64 -12.33
CA CYS A 90 -20.95 2.55 -13.24
C CYS A 90 -21.55 2.79 -14.64
N ALA A 91 -22.83 3.20 -14.71
CA ALA A 91 -23.49 3.52 -15.98
C ALA A 91 -22.83 4.70 -16.72
N PHE A 92 -22.33 5.71 -15.99
CA PHE A 92 -21.57 6.81 -16.57
C PHE A 92 -20.28 6.33 -17.23
N LEU A 93 -19.52 5.45 -16.58
CA LEU A 93 -18.27 4.90 -17.10
C LEU A 93 -18.50 4.04 -18.34
N TRP A 94 -19.46 3.11 -18.30
CA TRP A 94 -19.85 2.33 -19.49
C TRP A 94 -20.30 3.23 -20.65
N GLY A 95 -21.15 4.21 -20.37
CA GLY A 95 -21.65 5.15 -21.38
C GLY A 95 -20.55 6.03 -22.00
N SER A 96 -19.44 6.20 -21.29
CA SER A 96 -18.27 6.96 -21.73
C SER A 96 -17.20 6.09 -22.40
N GLY A 97 -17.46 4.79 -22.57
CA GLY A 97 -16.55 3.86 -23.27
C GLY A 97 -15.51 3.19 -22.39
N TRP A 98 -15.61 3.31 -21.06
CA TRP A 98 -14.74 2.57 -20.14
C TRP A 98 -15.12 1.08 -20.10
N GLN A 99 -14.12 0.25 -19.87
CA GLN A 99 -14.21 -1.20 -19.81
C GLN A 99 -13.74 -1.71 -18.43
N GLY A 100 -13.87 -3.01 -18.17
CA GLY A 100 -13.47 -3.66 -16.91
C GLY A 100 -14.54 -3.59 -15.82
N ASN A 101 -14.08 -3.51 -14.57
CA ASN A 101 -14.86 -3.73 -13.35
C ASN A 101 -15.54 -5.12 -13.33
N ASP A 102 -14.75 -6.14 -13.70
CA ASP A 102 -15.10 -7.56 -13.70
C ASP A 102 -14.02 -8.42 -13.02
N ASP A 103 -14.15 -9.75 -13.06
CA ASP A 103 -13.22 -10.66 -12.37
C ASP A 103 -11.81 -10.66 -12.97
N ASP A 104 -11.66 -10.35 -14.26
CA ASP A 104 -10.37 -10.35 -14.97
C ASP A 104 -9.70 -8.97 -14.89
N GLU A 105 -10.48 -7.90 -15.04
CA GLU A 105 -10.07 -6.50 -14.94
C GLU A 105 -10.91 -5.80 -13.84
N PRO A 106 -10.52 -5.95 -12.56
CA PRO A 106 -11.31 -5.45 -11.43
C PRO A 106 -11.36 -3.92 -11.31
N ASN A 107 -10.53 -3.19 -12.06
CA ASN A 107 -10.64 -1.74 -12.23
C ASN A 107 -11.39 -1.38 -13.50
N TRP A 108 -11.92 -0.17 -13.54
CA TRP A 108 -12.34 0.44 -14.80
C TRP A 108 -11.10 0.90 -15.56
N TYR A 109 -11.06 0.69 -16.87
CA TYR A 109 -9.98 1.21 -17.71
C TYR A 109 -10.47 1.80 -19.02
N ALA A 110 -9.70 2.76 -19.53
CA ALA A 110 -9.82 3.33 -20.87
C ALA A 110 -8.41 3.50 -21.45
N GLU A 111 -8.25 3.13 -22.72
CA GLU A 111 -7.03 3.35 -23.46
C GLU A 111 -7.31 4.41 -24.52
N VAL A 112 -6.57 5.52 -24.45
CA VAL A 112 -6.80 6.66 -25.34
C VAL A 112 -5.51 7.15 -25.96
N ALA A 113 -5.62 7.73 -27.15
CA ALA A 113 -4.52 8.43 -27.76
C ALA A 113 -4.15 9.65 -26.91
N LEU A 114 -2.86 9.99 -26.88
CA LEU A 114 -2.36 11.14 -26.14
C LEU A 114 -3.03 12.47 -26.57
N ALA A 115 -3.53 12.55 -27.80
CA ALA A 115 -4.28 13.69 -28.31
C ALA A 115 -5.62 13.89 -27.59
N ASP A 116 -6.23 12.81 -27.08
CA ASP A 116 -7.60 12.76 -26.58
C ASP A 116 -7.69 12.71 -25.05
N VAL A 117 -6.55 12.82 -24.34
CA VAL A 117 -6.47 12.75 -22.86
C VAL A 117 -7.27 13.82 -22.12
N GLY A 118 -7.72 14.87 -22.81
CA GLY A 118 -8.60 15.89 -22.24
C GLY A 118 -9.94 15.32 -21.81
N ASP A 119 -10.54 14.45 -22.64
CA ASP A 119 -11.85 13.85 -22.34
C ASP A 119 -11.74 12.87 -21.17
N VAL A 120 -10.65 12.10 -21.12
CA VAL A 120 -10.37 11.18 -20.00
C VAL A 120 -10.13 11.95 -18.70
N ALA A 121 -9.39 13.06 -18.73
CA ALA A 121 -9.18 13.89 -17.54
C ALA A 121 -10.52 14.43 -16.99
N CYS A 122 -11.41 14.91 -17.86
CA CYS A 122 -12.74 15.37 -17.49
C CYS A 122 -13.59 14.25 -16.86
N GLN A 123 -13.59 13.07 -17.48
CA GLN A 123 -14.33 11.90 -16.98
C GLN A 123 -13.83 11.45 -15.60
N VAL A 124 -12.51 11.37 -15.42
CA VAL A 124 -11.89 11.00 -14.13
C VAL A 124 -12.25 12.01 -13.04
N VAL A 125 -12.09 13.31 -13.29
CA VAL A 125 -12.43 14.36 -12.31
C VAL A 125 -13.91 14.30 -11.95
N ARG A 126 -14.78 14.08 -12.93
CA ARG A 126 -16.22 13.91 -12.69
C ARG A 126 -16.52 12.70 -11.81
N VAL A 127 -15.85 11.58 -12.01
CA VAL A 127 -16.04 10.37 -11.20
C VAL A 127 -15.56 10.60 -9.77
N LEU A 128 -14.36 11.15 -9.59
CA LEU A 128 -13.79 11.53 -8.28
C LEU A 128 -14.72 12.48 -7.51
N ARG A 129 -15.24 13.50 -8.17
CA ARG A 129 -16.12 14.50 -7.56
C ARG A 129 -17.53 13.97 -7.29
N SER A 130 -18.19 13.43 -8.31
CA SER A 130 -19.64 13.20 -8.30
C SER A 130 -20.05 11.79 -7.91
N HIS A 131 -19.21 10.79 -8.14
CA HIS A 131 -19.54 9.39 -7.87
C HIS A 131 -18.79 8.83 -6.66
N PHE A 132 -17.51 9.15 -6.50
CA PHE A 132 -16.80 8.89 -5.25
C PHE A 132 -17.09 9.90 -4.15
N GLY A 133 -17.72 11.03 -4.50
CA GLY A 133 -18.17 12.03 -3.53
C GLY A 133 -17.03 12.76 -2.81
N ILE A 134 -15.86 12.89 -3.44
CA ILE A 134 -14.74 13.62 -2.85
C ILE A 134 -15.12 15.09 -2.76
N ALA A 135 -15.03 15.65 -1.55
CA ALA A 135 -15.56 16.98 -1.25
C ALA A 135 -14.74 18.11 -1.89
N HIS A 136 -13.41 17.95 -2.02
CA HIS A 136 -12.51 18.99 -2.52
C HIS A 136 -11.27 18.35 -3.19
N PRO A 137 -10.74 18.88 -4.31
CA PRO A 137 -9.61 18.29 -5.02
C PRO A 137 -8.33 18.25 -4.19
N GLN A 138 -8.11 19.20 -3.28
CA GLN A 138 -6.95 19.21 -2.34
C GLN A 138 -6.96 18.06 -1.31
N LEU A 139 -8.01 17.23 -1.25
CA LEU A 139 -7.98 15.98 -0.50
C LEU A 139 -7.28 14.85 -1.29
N LEU A 140 -7.13 15.04 -2.60
CA LEU A 140 -6.36 14.15 -3.45
C LEU A 140 -4.88 14.49 -3.35
N THR A 141 -4.09 13.46 -3.50
CA THR A 141 -2.64 13.50 -3.55
C THR A 141 -2.15 12.73 -4.76
N TYR A 142 -0.89 12.91 -5.13
CA TYR A 142 -0.32 12.19 -6.28
C TYR A 142 1.00 11.51 -6.01
N ASN A 143 1.21 10.39 -6.71
CA ASN A 143 2.52 9.80 -6.95
C ASN A 143 2.81 9.81 -8.46
N VAL A 144 4.05 10.15 -8.83
CA VAL A 144 4.48 10.25 -10.24
C VAL A 144 5.83 9.58 -10.44
N TRP A 145 6.01 8.98 -11.61
CA TRP A 145 7.26 8.36 -12.05
C TRP A 145 7.54 8.68 -13.52
N GLY A 146 8.77 8.40 -13.95
CA GLY A 146 9.23 8.61 -15.31
C GLY A 146 9.66 10.06 -15.60
N PRO A 147 10.13 10.33 -16.82
CA PRO A 147 10.53 11.66 -17.28
C PRO A 147 9.49 12.77 -17.03
N ALA A 148 8.20 12.49 -17.17
CA ALA A 148 7.13 13.47 -16.97
C ALA A 148 6.95 13.91 -15.51
N ALA A 149 7.53 13.19 -14.54
CA ALA A 149 7.41 13.51 -13.11
C ALA A 149 7.89 14.94 -12.76
N THR A 150 8.79 15.54 -13.55
CA THR A 150 9.26 16.92 -13.34
C THR A 150 8.18 17.97 -13.58
N GLU A 151 7.11 17.62 -14.30
CA GLU A 151 6.02 18.53 -14.66
C GLU A 151 4.82 18.44 -13.69
N ALA A 152 4.91 17.59 -12.65
CA ALA A 152 3.78 17.26 -11.78
C ALA A 152 3.19 18.46 -11.00
N SER A 153 3.93 19.56 -10.87
CA SER A 153 3.42 20.80 -10.26
C SER A 153 2.20 21.37 -10.99
N VAL A 154 1.99 21.03 -12.26
CA VAL A 154 0.81 21.47 -13.03
C VAL A 154 -0.50 20.88 -12.51
N LEU A 155 -0.45 19.80 -11.73
CA LEU A 155 -1.63 19.16 -11.14
C LEU A 155 -2.31 20.03 -10.07
N GLY A 156 -1.58 20.98 -9.46
CA GLY A 156 -2.12 21.90 -8.46
C GLY A 156 -2.51 21.28 -7.10
N ILE A 157 -2.22 19.99 -6.90
CA ILE A 157 -2.44 19.23 -5.65
C ILE A 157 -1.10 18.81 -5.03
N CYS A 158 -1.11 18.23 -3.82
CA CYS A 158 0.10 17.85 -3.11
C CYS A 158 0.62 16.46 -3.55
N ALA A 159 1.93 16.26 -3.59
CA ALA A 159 2.49 14.92 -3.75
C ALA A 159 2.26 14.10 -2.47
N THR A 160 1.93 12.81 -2.58
CA THR A 160 1.62 11.96 -1.42
C THR A 160 2.73 11.97 -0.38
N ARG A 161 3.99 11.93 -0.81
CA ARG A 161 5.17 11.99 0.09
C ARG A 161 5.33 13.31 0.85
N ASP A 162 4.70 14.38 0.36
CA ASP A 162 4.84 15.75 0.86
C ASP A 162 3.59 16.18 1.66
N VAL A 163 2.60 15.29 1.83
CA VAL A 163 1.45 15.51 2.70
C VAL A 163 1.96 15.70 4.13
N PRO A 164 1.69 16.84 4.77
CA PRO A 164 2.02 17.03 6.17
C PRO A 164 1.24 16.00 6.99
N ILE A 165 1.95 15.04 7.58
CA ILE A 165 1.37 14.22 8.64
C ILE A 165 1.26 15.16 9.83
N ASP A 166 0.04 15.53 10.20
CA ASP A 166 -0.23 16.26 11.44
C ASP A 166 0.24 15.35 12.60
N GLU A 167 1.48 15.53 13.05
CA GLU A 167 1.91 15.02 14.34
C GLU A 167 0.93 15.63 15.35
N PRO A 168 0.13 14.82 16.08
CA PRO A 168 -0.86 15.36 16.98
C PRO A 168 -0.18 16.25 18.02
N GLN A 169 -0.29 17.57 17.84
CA GLN A 169 0.20 18.52 18.82
C GLN A 169 -0.69 18.37 20.06
N ALA A 170 -0.15 17.69 21.06
CA ALA A 170 -0.82 17.51 22.33
C ALA A 170 -1.29 18.89 22.86
N PRO A 171 -2.58 19.07 23.19
CA PRO A 171 -3.06 20.34 23.70
C PRO A 171 -2.25 20.72 24.93
N LYS A 172 -1.84 22.01 25.01
CA LYS A 172 -1.08 22.56 26.15
C LYS A 172 -1.74 22.11 27.45
N ARG A 173 -1.09 21.19 28.17
CA ARG A 173 -1.64 20.52 29.35
C ARG A 173 -2.10 21.56 30.37
N ARG A 174 -3.42 21.65 30.61
CA ARG A 174 -3.94 22.18 31.88
C ARG A 174 -3.36 21.31 33.00
N LYS A 175 -2.86 21.95 34.07
CA LYS A 175 -2.38 21.25 35.27
C LYS A 175 -3.54 20.48 35.91
N VAL A 176 -3.77 19.26 35.45
CA VAL A 176 -4.58 18.27 36.14
C VAL A 176 -3.64 17.54 37.10
N GLY A 177 -4.13 17.27 38.32
CA GLY A 177 -3.38 16.57 39.38
C GLY A 177 -2.79 15.23 38.93
N PRO A 178 -1.99 14.57 39.79
CA PRO A 178 -1.17 13.43 39.39
C PRO A 178 -2.04 12.32 38.79
N ARG A 179 -1.98 12.15 37.46
CA ARG A 179 -2.49 10.96 36.79
C ARG A 179 -1.50 9.81 37.04
N PRO A 180 -1.97 8.58 37.26
CA PRO A 180 -1.09 7.42 37.31
C PRO A 180 -0.32 7.32 35.99
N LYS A 181 1.01 7.15 36.08
CA LYS A 181 1.90 7.01 34.92
C LYS A 181 1.54 5.72 34.18
N LYS A 182 0.81 5.81 33.05
CA LYS A 182 0.85 4.74 32.05
C LYS A 182 2.28 4.71 31.51
N LYS A 183 2.99 3.60 31.70
CA LYS A 183 4.31 3.38 31.09
C LYS A 183 4.11 3.47 29.57
N GLY A 184 4.90 4.29 28.89
CA GLY A 184 4.94 4.31 27.42
C GLY A 184 5.44 2.96 26.88
N PRO A 185 5.40 2.75 25.56
CA PRO A 185 5.94 1.54 24.95
C PRO A 185 7.41 1.37 25.37
N ARG A 186 7.76 0.16 25.82
CA ARG A 186 9.12 -0.20 26.18
C ARG A 186 9.91 -0.34 24.87
N PHE A 187 10.99 0.39 24.75
CA PHE A 187 11.98 0.19 23.69
C PHE A 187 13.34 -0.06 24.33
N VAL A 188 14.20 -0.73 23.58
CA VAL A 188 15.60 -1.01 23.91
C VAL A 188 16.44 -0.40 22.80
N GLU A 189 17.60 0.14 23.13
CA GLU A 189 18.61 0.56 22.16
C GLU A 189 19.81 -0.38 22.31
N PRO A 190 19.82 -1.52 21.60
CA PRO A 190 20.94 -2.45 21.67
C PRO A 190 22.20 -1.83 21.08
N THR A 191 23.33 -2.04 21.76
CA THR A 191 24.64 -1.55 21.34
C THR A 191 25.30 -2.49 20.34
N ASP A 192 24.99 -3.78 20.44
CA ASP A 192 25.51 -4.83 19.58
C ASP A 192 24.47 -5.93 19.30
N ARG A 193 24.89 -6.95 18.54
CA ARG A 193 24.04 -8.07 18.15
C ARG A 193 23.60 -8.89 19.36
N ASP A 194 24.46 -9.10 20.34
CA ASP A 194 24.19 -9.96 21.49
C ASP A 194 23.15 -9.29 22.39
N GLU A 195 23.26 -7.98 22.61
CA GLU A 195 22.21 -7.20 23.30
C GLU A 195 20.88 -7.22 22.55
N LEU A 196 20.90 -7.17 21.20
CA LEU A 196 19.69 -7.29 20.39
C LEU A 196 19.10 -8.71 20.50
N PHE A 197 19.94 -9.74 20.50
CA PHE A 197 19.52 -11.12 20.66
C PHE A 197 18.87 -11.38 22.02
N GLU A 198 19.45 -10.89 23.10
CA GLU A 198 18.86 -10.98 24.44
C GLU A 198 17.52 -10.23 24.52
N ALA A 199 17.42 -9.05 23.92
CA ALA A 199 16.16 -8.29 23.88
C ALA A 199 15.06 -9.01 23.08
N VAL A 200 15.42 -9.68 21.97
CA VAL A 200 14.52 -10.51 21.17
C VAL A 200 14.11 -11.76 21.94
N SER A 201 15.04 -12.41 22.65
CA SER A 201 14.77 -13.56 23.51
C SER A 201 13.75 -13.22 24.62
N GLU A 202 13.94 -12.08 25.31
CA GLU A 202 12.98 -11.60 26.32
C GLU A 202 11.60 -11.33 25.70
N ALA A 203 11.58 -10.71 24.51
CA ALA A 203 10.34 -10.41 23.80
C ALA A 203 9.59 -11.68 23.37
N LEU A 204 10.28 -12.66 22.78
CA LEU A 204 9.69 -13.92 22.34
C LEU A 204 9.22 -14.77 23.53
N SER A 205 9.99 -14.81 24.62
CA SER A 205 9.57 -15.48 25.85
C SER A 205 8.26 -14.93 26.40
N ALA A 206 8.06 -13.61 26.29
CA ALA A 206 6.81 -12.97 26.69
C ALA A 206 5.64 -13.22 25.72
N ILE A 207 5.93 -13.46 24.44
CA ILE A 207 4.92 -13.76 23.41
C ILE A 207 4.49 -15.24 23.46
N CYS A 208 5.42 -16.14 23.72
CA CYS A 208 5.21 -17.59 23.68
C CYS A 208 4.91 -18.22 25.05
N ASP A 209 4.86 -17.42 26.12
CA ASP A 209 4.76 -17.83 27.53
C ASP A 209 5.94 -18.71 28.04
N GLU A 210 6.87 -19.08 27.16
CA GLU A 210 8.12 -19.79 27.43
C GLU A 210 9.19 -19.35 26.42
N ALA A 211 10.47 -19.49 26.78
CA ALA A 211 11.58 -19.19 25.88
C ALA A 211 11.61 -20.18 24.71
N PRO A 212 11.59 -19.72 23.45
CA PRO A 212 11.68 -20.62 22.30
C PRO A 212 13.04 -21.28 22.21
N ASP A 213 13.08 -22.48 21.62
CA ASP A 213 14.32 -23.18 21.33
C ASP A 213 15.18 -22.37 20.36
N VAL A 214 16.50 -22.52 20.48
CA VAL A 214 17.48 -21.92 19.58
C VAL A 214 18.15 -23.04 18.79
N ASP A 215 18.20 -22.92 17.47
CA ASP A 215 18.83 -23.92 16.61
C ASP A 215 20.36 -23.75 16.52
N ASP A 216 21.00 -24.65 15.76
CA ASP A 216 22.46 -24.66 15.58
C ASP A 216 23.00 -23.39 14.88
N ASP A 217 22.15 -22.66 14.15
CA ASP A 217 22.49 -21.40 13.48
C ASP A 217 22.29 -20.18 14.39
N GLY A 218 21.76 -20.40 15.61
CA GLY A 218 21.48 -19.34 16.57
C GLY A 218 20.17 -18.59 16.26
N ASP A 219 19.23 -19.22 15.57
CA ASP A 219 17.90 -18.67 15.31
C ASP A 219 16.87 -19.22 16.31
N PHE A 220 15.93 -18.38 16.74
CA PHE A 220 14.82 -18.85 17.57
C PHE A 220 13.82 -19.61 16.70
N VAL A 221 13.41 -20.79 17.16
CA VAL A 221 12.49 -21.67 16.43
C VAL A 221 11.11 -21.59 17.06
N LEU A 222 10.13 -21.19 16.25
CA LEU A 222 8.71 -21.17 16.59
C LEU A 222 7.97 -22.17 15.70
N GLU A 223 6.81 -22.65 16.18
CA GLU A 223 5.90 -23.45 15.35
C GLU A 223 4.68 -22.64 14.92
N HIS A 224 4.28 -22.80 13.67
CA HIS A 224 3.02 -22.28 13.13
C HIS A 224 2.54 -23.16 11.98
N MET A 225 1.28 -23.60 12.05
CA MET A 225 0.66 -24.49 11.04
C MET A 225 1.49 -25.73 10.70
N ASP A 226 2.04 -26.40 11.73
CA ASP A 226 2.91 -27.58 11.60
C ASP A 226 4.22 -27.33 10.84
N GLN A 227 4.67 -26.07 10.77
CA GLN A 227 5.92 -25.66 10.14
C GLN A 227 6.75 -24.79 11.08
N PHE A 228 8.07 -24.84 10.90
CA PHE A 228 8.99 -23.98 11.63
C PHE A 228 9.00 -22.56 11.07
N VAL A 229 8.93 -21.59 11.98
CA VAL A 229 9.14 -20.17 11.75
C VAL A 229 10.36 -19.77 12.55
N TRP A 230 11.39 -19.29 11.86
CA TRP A 230 12.62 -18.82 12.49
C TRP A 230 12.53 -17.33 12.76
N VAL A 231 13.07 -16.91 13.90
CA VAL A 231 13.37 -15.52 14.21
C VAL A 231 14.88 -15.36 14.35
N ARG A 232 15.47 -14.63 13.42
CA ARG A 232 16.92 -14.47 13.27
C ARG A 232 17.35 -13.07 13.61
N VAL A 233 18.42 -12.92 14.38
CA VAL A 233 19.10 -11.63 14.53
C VAL A 233 20.28 -11.60 13.56
N ARG A 234 20.22 -10.67 12.58
CA ARG A 234 21.24 -10.59 11.52
C ARG A 234 22.62 -10.22 12.07
N HIS A 235 23.66 -10.76 11.43
CA HIS A 235 25.05 -10.47 11.79
C HIS A 235 25.59 -9.21 11.12
N ASP A 236 25.01 -8.82 9.98
CA ASP A 236 25.49 -7.73 9.12
C ASP A 236 24.71 -6.42 9.30
N SER A 237 23.57 -6.46 10.00
CA SER A 237 22.74 -5.28 10.27
C SER A 237 21.95 -5.43 11.58
N PRO A 238 21.56 -4.33 12.25
CA PRO A 238 20.69 -4.36 13.43
C PRO A 238 19.24 -4.62 13.01
N THR A 239 18.98 -5.84 12.55
CA THR A 239 17.69 -6.25 11.99
C THR A 239 17.35 -7.64 12.50
N VAL A 240 16.11 -7.80 12.92
CA VAL A 240 15.53 -9.10 13.27
C VAL A 240 14.68 -9.56 12.09
N GLU A 241 14.88 -10.77 11.62
CA GLU A 241 14.16 -11.34 10.48
C GLU A 241 13.25 -12.46 10.98
N ILE A 242 11.96 -12.38 10.68
CA ILE A 242 11.01 -13.48 10.87
C ILE A 242 10.92 -14.18 9.52
N LEU A 243 11.21 -15.48 9.44
CA LEU A 243 11.22 -16.20 8.18
C LEU A 243 10.68 -17.63 8.30
N ALA A 244 10.08 -18.12 7.22
CA ALA A 244 9.67 -19.52 7.12
C ALA A 244 9.78 -20.01 5.68
N ARG A 245 10.09 -21.31 5.52
CA ARG A 245 9.97 -22.00 4.25
C ARG A 245 8.54 -22.45 4.09
N VAL A 246 7.76 -21.72 3.30
CA VAL A 246 6.31 -21.96 3.17
C VAL A 246 6.01 -23.13 2.24
N ALA A 247 6.78 -23.24 1.15
CA ALA A 247 6.62 -24.31 0.18
C ALA A 247 7.98 -24.73 -0.41
N HIS A 248 8.07 -25.95 -0.90
CA HIS A 248 9.27 -26.50 -1.54
C HIS A 248 8.92 -27.44 -2.70
N ASP A 249 9.93 -27.90 -3.44
CA ASP A 249 9.76 -28.71 -4.65
C ASP A 249 8.86 -28.05 -5.71
N VAL A 250 8.88 -26.71 -5.81
CA VAL A 250 8.05 -25.98 -6.80
C VAL A 250 8.28 -26.54 -8.20
N ARG A 251 7.24 -26.81 -8.99
CA ARG A 251 7.41 -27.50 -10.28
C ARG A 251 8.01 -26.60 -11.36
N SER A 252 7.54 -25.36 -11.43
CA SER A 252 7.93 -24.36 -12.43
C SER A 252 8.39 -23.08 -11.75
N GLN A 253 9.69 -22.78 -11.82
CA GLN A 253 10.24 -21.54 -11.27
C GLN A 253 9.63 -20.30 -11.92
N ARG A 254 9.37 -20.36 -13.24
CA ARG A 254 8.76 -19.23 -13.97
C ARG A 254 7.35 -18.92 -13.49
N ASN A 255 6.52 -19.94 -13.27
CA ASN A 255 5.16 -19.73 -12.76
C ASN A 255 5.19 -19.22 -11.31
N THR A 256 6.04 -19.83 -10.47
CA THR A 256 6.15 -19.42 -9.08
C THR A 256 6.69 -17.99 -8.94
N ALA A 257 7.54 -17.51 -9.84
CA ALA A 257 7.98 -16.10 -9.84
C ALA A 257 6.80 -15.13 -10.08
N VAL A 258 5.83 -15.49 -10.91
CA VAL A 258 4.60 -14.70 -11.11
C VAL A 258 3.75 -14.67 -9.84
N GLU A 259 3.49 -15.84 -9.23
CA GLU A 259 2.72 -15.92 -7.97
C GLU A 259 3.39 -15.13 -6.83
N ILE A 260 4.73 -15.21 -6.71
CA ILE A 260 5.49 -14.42 -5.74
C ILE A 260 5.35 -12.91 -6.02
N GLY A 261 5.32 -12.51 -7.29
CA GLY A 261 5.09 -11.12 -7.68
C GLY A 261 3.73 -10.59 -7.24
N ILE A 262 2.69 -11.42 -7.36
CA ILE A 262 1.33 -11.11 -6.89
C ILE A 262 1.32 -11.01 -5.36
N LEU A 263 1.86 -12.01 -4.66
CA LEU A 263 1.91 -12.00 -3.19
C LEU A 263 2.68 -10.81 -2.62
N ASN A 264 3.80 -10.42 -3.24
CA ASN A 264 4.55 -9.24 -2.81
C ASN A 264 3.81 -7.93 -3.07
N ARG A 265 2.90 -7.88 -4.03
CA ARG A 265 2.03 -6.73 -4.28
C ARG A 265 0.94 -6.62 -3.22
N ASP A 266 0.33 -7.74 -2.85
CA ASP A 266 -0.83 -7.77 -1.95
C ASP A 266 -0.45 -7.72 -0.45
N HIS A 267 0.81 -8.02 -0.12
CA HIS A 267 1.31 -8.06 1.25
C HIS A 267 2.49 -7.11 1.47
N PRO A 268 2.25 -5.80 1.67
CA PRO A 268 3.32 -4.79 1.73
C PRO A 268 4.33 -4.99 2.86
N TRP A 269 3.92 -5.66 3.94
CA TRP A 269 4.78 -5.98 5.08
C TRP A 269 5.59 -7.26 4.91
N VAL A 270 5.19 -8.15 3.98
CA VAL A 270 5.69 -9.51 3.87
C VAL A 270 6.39 -9.71 2.54
N ARG A 271 7.65 -10.11 2.60
CA ARG A 271 8.43 -10.38 1.40
C ARG A 271 8.54 -11.87 1.13
N TRP A 272 8.01 -12.27 -0.02
CA TRP A 272 8.10 -13.60 -0.60
C TRP A 272 9.29 -13.66 -1.55
N THR A 273 10.12 -14.69 -1.39
CA THR A 273 11.28 -14.92 -2.25
C THR A 273 11.38 -16.38 -2.63
N MET A 274 11.96 -16.65 -3.80
CA MET A 274 12.34 -18.00 -4.18
C MET A 274 13.84 -18.17 -3.93
N ARG A 275 14.20 -19.23 -3.22
CA ARG A 275 15.59 -19.69 -3.07
C ARG A 275 15.62 -21.15 -3.55
N ASP A 276 16.40 -21.42 -4.59
CA ASP A 276 16.44 -22.69 -5.32
C ASP A 276 15.08 -23.15 -5.88
N ARG A 277 14.39 -24.02 -5.15
CA ARG A 277 13.03 -24.53 -5.45
C ARG A 277 12.10 -24.43 -4.25
N ALA A 278 12.44 -23.56 -3.30
CA ALA A 278 11.67 -23.28 -2.12
C ALA A 278 11.19 -21.83 -2.11
N ILE A 279 9.97 -21.63 -1.65
CA ILE A 279 9.37 -20.33 -1.41
C ILE A 279 9.55 -20.00 0.06
N TRP A 280 10.12 -18.84 0.30
CA TRP A 280 10.39 -18.29 1.60
C TRP A 280 9.55 -17.04 1.82
N GLN A 281 8.90 -16.98 2.98
CA GLN A 281 8.23 -15.79 3.49
C GLN A 281 9.15 -15.14 4.51
N GLN A 282 9.32 -13.81 4.47
CA GLN A 282 10.09 -13.10 5.48
C GLN A 282 9.51 -11.71 5.83
N ILE A 283 9.75 -11.24 7.05
CA ILE A 283 9.54 -9.86 7.50
C ILE A 283 10.83 -9.38 8.18
N ALA A 284 11.24 -8.14 7.87
CA ALA A 284 12.33 -7.47 8.57
C ALA A 284 11.77 -6.54 9.66
N VAL A 285 12.29 -6.66 10.88
CA VAL A 285 11.96 -5.85 12.05
C VAL A 285 13.18 -5.01 12.41
N PRO A 286 13.06 -3.68 12.50
CA PRO A 286 14.15 -2.82 12.97
C PRO A 286 14.63 -3.21 14.37
N GLY A 287 15.94 -3.38 14.53
CA GLY A 287 16.58 -3.67 15.81
C GLY A 287 17.12 -2.43 16.52
N LEU A 288 17.06 -1.25 15.91
CA LEU A 288 17.60 -0.02 16.49
C LEU A 288 16.72 1.22 16.17
N PRO A 289 15.90 1.70 17.13
CA PRO A 289 15.63 1.08 18.43
C PRO A 289 14.83 -0.22 18.24
N PHE A 290 15.07 -1.21 19.11
CA PHE A 290 14.24 -2.42 19.16
C PHE A 290 13.01 -2.18 20.03
N VAL A 291 11.84 -2.48 19.49
CA VAL A 291 10.57 -2.36 20.20
C VAL A 291 9.92 -3.75 20.27
N PRO A 292 9.94 -4.43 21.44
CA PRO A 292 9.37 -5.76 21.61
C PRO A 292 7.92 -5.90 21.11
N GLN A 293 7.12 -4.84 21.27
CA GLN A 293 5.74 -4.82 20.81
C GLN A 293 5.64 -4.96 19.27
N HIS A 294 6.53 -4.31 18.52
CA HIS A 294 6.53 -4.42 17.05
C HIS A 294 6.90 -5.83 16.59
N LEU A 295 7.78 -6.54 17.32
CA LEU A 295 8.09 -7.94 17.02
C LEU A 295 6.83 -8.81 17.15
N GLY A 296 6.05 -8.65 18.21
CA GLY A 296 4.78 -9.37 18.39
C GLY A 296 3.76 -9.05 17.30
N GLU A 297 3.56 -7.77 17.00
CA GLU A 297 2.61 -7.33 15.96
C GLU A 297 3.01 -7.84 14.56
N LEU A 298 4.30 -7.81 14.22
CA LEU A 298 4.80 -8.31 12.94
C LEU A 298 4.80 -9.83 12.87
N LEU A 299 4.98 -10.54 13.99
CA LEU A 299 4.79 -11.99 14.05
C LEU A 299 3.33 -12.37 13.77
N ASP A 300 2.35 -11.59 14.26
CA ASP A 300 0.93 -11.80 13.96
C ASP A 300 0.60 -11.48 12.50
N VAL A 301 1.22 -10.46 11.91
CA VAL A 301 1.12 -10.20 10.45
C VAL A 301 1.69 -11.37 9.66
N PHE A 302 2.87 -11.86 10.04
CA PHE A 302 3.54 -13.01 9.41
C PHE A 302 2.65 -14.25 9.42
N ARG A 303 2.12 -14.62 10.60
CA ARG A 303 1.28 -15.81 10.79
C ARG A 303 -0.01 -15.74 9.99
N ARG A 304 -0.66 -14.58 9.96
CA ARG A 304 -1.89 -14.36 9.17
C ARG A 304 -1.63 -14.45 7.67
N ALA A 305 -0.56 -13.83 7.17
CA ALA A 305 -0.19 -13.93 5.76
C ALA A 305 0.07 -15.38 5.37
N MET A 306 0.80 -16.14 6.19
CA MET A 306 1.07 -17.55 5.95
C MET A 306 -0.21 -18.39 5.92
N ALA A 307 -1.12 -18.18 6.89
CA ALA A 307 -2.38 -18.91 6.97
C ALA A 307 -3.32 -18.66 5.79
N ASN A 308 -3.33 -17.43 5.27
CA ASN A 308 -4.22 -17.06 4.18
C ASN A 308 -3.70 -17.48 2.80
N THR A 309 -2.40 -17.75 2.65
CA THR A 309 -1.77 -17.89 1.33
C THR A 309 -1.15 -19.25 1.06
N ARG A 310 -0.67 -19.97 2.09
CA ARG A 310 0.13 -21.19 1.91
C ARG A 310 -0.54 -22.23 1.02
N ASP A 311 -1.78 -22.59 1.36
CA ASP A 311 -2.43 -23.74 0.73
C ASP A 311 -2.79 -23.45 -0.74
N ASP A 312 -3.23 -22.22 -1.03
CA ASP A 312 -3.47 -21.75 -2.41
C ASP A 312 -2.17 -21.64 -3.22
N LEU A 313 -1.10 -21.12 -2.60
CA LEU A 313 0.22 -21.05 -3.22
C LEU A 313 0.76 -22.43 -3.57
N VAL A 314 0.59 -23.42 -2.69
CA VAL A 314 0.96 -24.82 -2.94
C VAL A 314 0.18 -25.40 -4.12
N LEU A 315 -1.13 -25.13 -4.20
CA LEU A 315 -1.98 -25.57 -5.30
C LEU A 315 -1.53 -24.98 -6.65
N ARG A 316 -1.36 -23.66 -6.73
CA ARG A 316 -1.01 -22.94 -7.96
C ARG A 316 0.40 -23.25 -8.46
N THR A 317 1.33 -23.48 -7.54
CA THR A 317 2.73 -23.79 -7.89
C THR A 317 3.01 -25.29 -8.01
N ARG A 318 2.03 -26.14 -7.66
CA ARG A 318 2.18 -27.60 -7.52
C ARG A 318 3.38 -27.98 -6.65
N ALA A 319 3.61 -27.20 -5.60
CA ALA A 319 4.66 -27.42 -4.63
C ALA A 319 4.20 -28.41 -3.55
N LYS A 320 5.05 -28.66 -2.57
CA LYS A 320 4.69 -29.33 -1.31
C LYS A 320 4.79 -28.34 -0.16
N VAL A 321 3.92 -28.49 0.84
CA VAL A 321 4.02 -27.76 2.11
C VAL A 321 5.42 -27.95 2.69
N GLY A 322 6.04 -26.83 3.08
CA GLY A 322 7.44 -26.74 3.50
C GLY A 322 7.76 -27.32 4.86
#